data_AF-A0A382UTP8-F1
#
_entry.id   AF-A0A382UTP8-F1
#
_cell.length_a   1.000
_cell.length_b   1.000
_cell.length_c   1.000
_cell.angle_alpha   90.00
_cell.angle_beta   90.00
_cell.angle_gamma   90.00
#
_symmetry.space_group_name_H-M   'P 1'
#
loop_
_entity.id
_entity.type
_entity.pdbx_description
1 polymer ?
#
loop_
_entity_poly.entity_id
_entity_poly.type
_entity_poly.pdbx_seq_one_letter_code
_entity_poly.pdbx_strand_id
1 'polypeptide(L)'
;NPDIDRQALVEYFQWINVPSPMTIYEGVSKLPPAHFLRVGEPAGVVGPQPYWSAIEAARDAPPLSADVDGVDQLCEVLDRSVGAQMVSDVPLGAFLSGGIDSSSVVASMQRQSSVPVRTFTIGFSEPAYDESDHAAQVANVLGTNHTDLVVSPEDAMRVIPDLPKTYDEPFADSSQIPTLLVSRMTRDHVTVALSGDGGDELFGGYDRYQQVERLERIRRLLPSIGRWLLGGVLGRPSVETWDHLGSTLPRRLVPSGLRHRTGHRMHKVARLLTAADAPDVYASLMSVEN
;
A
#
# COMPACT_ATOMS: atom_id res chain seq x y z
N ASN A 1 -16.68 -26.71 2.79
CA ASN A 1 -16.03 -25.38 2.70
C ASN A 1 -16.82 -24.42 3.55
N PRO A 2 -16.15 -23.50 4.25
CA PRO A 2 -16.82 -22.36 4.89
C PRO A 2 -17.58 -21.53 3.85
N ASP A 3 -18.69 -20.94 4.27
CA ASP A 3 -19.49 -20.05 3.44
C ASP A 3 -18.79 -18.68 3.26
N ILE A 4 -19.09 -17.99 2.17
CA ILE A 4 -18.50 -16.67 1.86
C ILE A 4 -19.33 -15.58 2.53
N ASP A 5 -18.67 -14.71 3.29
CA ASP A 5 -19.30 -13.54 3.90
C ASP A 5 -19.62 -12.49 2.83
N ARG A 6 -20.92 -12.21 2.63
CA ARG A 6 -21.38 -11.24 1.62
C ARG A 6 -20.94 -9.81 1.93
N GLN A 7 -20.82 -9.44 3.19
CA GLN A 7 -20.32 -8.12 3.58
C GLN A 7 -18.83 -8.01 3.27
N ALA A 8 -18.04 -9.03 3.62
CA ALA A 8 -16.62 -9.07 3.28
C ALA A 8 -16.38 -9.00 1.75
N LEU A 9 -17.25 -9.63 0.96
CA LEU A 9 -17.19 -9.55 -0.50
C LEU A 9 -17.46 -8.13 -1.02
N VAL A 10 -18.41 -7.40 -0.44
CA VAL A 10 -18.66 -5.98 -0.79
C VAL A 10 -17.43 -5.13 -0.49
N GLU A 11 -16.82 -5.34 0.68
CA GLU A 11 -15.63 -4.61 1.11
C GLU A 11 -14.43 -4.92 0.19
N TYR A 12 -14.28 -6.17 -0.25
CA TYR A 12 -13.27 -6.54 -1.26
C TYR A 12 -13.43 -5.76 -2.56
N PHE A 13 -14.64 -5.65 -3.10
CA PHE A 13 -14.88 -4.89 -4.32
C PHE A 13 -14.68 -3.37 -4.13
N GLN A 14 -14.85 -2.87 -2.91
CA GLN A 14 -14.66 -1.46 -2.58
C GLN A 14 -13.19 -1.11 -2.32
N TRP A 15 -12.46 -1.98 -1.63
CA TRP A 15 -11.12 -1.68 -1.08
C TRP A 15 -10.00 -2.51 -1.67
N ILE A 16 -10.28 -3.37 -2.66
CA ILE A 16 -9.35 -4.32 -3.26
C ILE A 16 -8.70 -5.29 -2.25
N ASN A 17 -9.20 -5.37 -1.03
CA ASN A 17 -8.82 -6.32 0.01
C ASN A 17 -10.01 -6.52 0.97
N VAL A 18 -9.96 -7.56 1.79
CA VAL A 18 -10.93 -7.73 2.89
C VAL A 18 -10.36 -7.05 4.14
N PRO A 19 -10.95 -5.95 4.66
CA PRO A 19 -10.37 -5.24 5.79
C PRO A 19 -10.57 -6.00 7.12
N SER A 20 -9.59 -5.90 8.02
CA SER A 20 -9.71 -6.40 9.39
C SER A 20 -10.88 -5.72 10.12
N PRO A 21 -11.66 -6.43 10.96
CA PRO A 21 -11.46 -7.81 11.41
C PRO A 21 -12.16 -8.88 10.55
N MET A 22 -12.75 -8.53 9.42
CA MET A 22 -13.44 -9.51 8.56
C MET A 22 -12.44 -10.46 7.90
N THR A 23 -12.90 -11.65 7.50
CA THR A 23 -12.24 -12.48 6.49
C THR A 23 -13.23 -12.71 5.35
N ILE A 24 -12.79 -13.31 4.25
CA ILE A 24 -13.72 -13.70 3.17
C ILE A 24 -14.76 -14.77 3.61
N TYR A 25 -14.56 -15.40 4.78
CA TYR A 25 -15.36 -16.51 5.27
C TYR A 25 -16.29 -16.10 6.42
N GLU A 26 -17.51 -16.65 6.43
CA GLU A 26 -18.45 -16.46 7.53
C GLU A 26 -17.95 -17.11 8.83
N GLY A 27 -18.14 -16.42 9.95
CA GLY A 27 -17.77 -16.92 11.28
C GLY A 27 -16.26 -16.94 11.58
N VAL A 28 -15.43 -16.41 10.68
CA VAL A 28 -13.97 -16.31 10.86
C VAL A 28 -13.57 -14.83 10.86
N SER A 29 -12.75 -14.43 11.84
CA SER A 29 -12.32 -13.04 12.00
C SER A 29 -10.81 -12.95 12.18
N LYS A 30 -10.19 -11.93 11.57
CA LYS A 30 -8.79 -11.56 11.79
C LYS A 30 -8.64 -10.90 13.17
N LEU A 31 -7.62 -11.33 13.91
CA LEU A 31 -7.18 -10.59 15.09
C LEU A 31 -6.59 -9.25 14.62
N PRO A 32 -7.07 -8.09 15.10
CA PRO A 32 -6.53 -6.81 14.68
C PRO A 32 -5.03 -6.69 14.99
N PRO A 33 -4.26 -5.94 14.19
CA PRO A 33 -2.84 -5.73 14.44
C PRO A 33 -2.62 -5.13 15.84
N ALA A 34 -1.52 -5.51 16.48
CA ALA A 34 -1.16 -5.06 17.83
C ALA A 34 -2.22 -5.34 18.92
N HIS A 35 -3.01 -6.41 18.74
CA HIS A 35 -3.91 -6.92 19.76
C HIS A 35 -3.53 -8.33 20.21
N PHE A 36 -3.89 -8.69 21.44
CA PHE A 36 -3.87 -10.07 21.91
C PHE A 36 -5.29 -10.53 22.27
N LEU A 37 -5.51 -11.84 22.19
CA LEU A 37 -6.74 -12.50 22.62
C LEU A 37 -6.41 -13.42 23.80
N ARG A 38 -7.19 -13.34 24.88
CA ARG A 38 -7.07 -14.27 26.00
C ARG A 38 -8.19 -15.31 25.92
N VAL A 39 -7.79 -16.56 25.74
CA VAL A 39 -8.68 -17.72 25.76
C VAL A 39 -8.40 -18.51 27.04
N GLY A 40 -9.43 -18.74 27.85
CA GLY A 40 -9.27 -19.44 29.14
C GLY A 40 -10.46 -20.32 29.50
N GLU A 41 -10.26 -21.13 30.55
CA GLU A 41 -11.32 -21.90 31.19
C GLU A 41 -11.84 -21.24 32.49
N PRO A 42 -13.15 -21.32 32.78
CA PRO A 42 -14.20 -21.89 31.93
C PRO A 42 -14.34 -21.09 30.62
N ALA A 43 -14.70 -21.78 29.53
CA ALA A 43 -14.61 -21.29 28.15
C ALA A 43 -15.11 -19.84 28.01
N GLY A 44 -14.16 -18.91 27.97
CA GLY A 44 -14.41 -17.50 27.84
C GLY A 44 -13.36 -16.90 26.91
N VAL A 45 -13.83 -16.28 25.84
CA VAL A 45 -13.00 -15.43 24.99
C VAL A 45 -13.27 -14.00 25.43
N VAL A 46 -12.28 -13.38 26.09
CA VAL A 46 -12.31 -11.91 26.24
C VAL A 46 -11.98 -11.34 24.88
N GLY A 47 -12.78 -10.38 24.39
CA GLY A 47 -12.56 -9.76 23.09
C GLY A 47 -11.13 -9.18 22.95
N PRO A 48 -10.62 -9.02 21.71
CA PRO A 48 -9.26 -8.54 21.47
C PRO A 48 -8.90 -7.30 22.28
N GLN A 49 -7.71 -7.29 22.88
CA GLN A 49 -7.18 -6.17 23.66
C GLN A 49 -5.95 -5.58 22.96
N PRO A 50 -5.92 -4.27 22.66
CA PRO A 50 -4.74 -3.64 22.10
C PRO A 50 -3.61 -3.62 23.14
N TYR A 51 -2.39 -3.91 22.71
CA TYR A 51 -1.19 -3.74 23.54
C TYR A 51 -0.25 -2.65 23.02
N TRP A 52 -0.45 -2.17 21.79
CA TRP A 52 0.37 -1.13 21.18
C TRP A 52 -0.38 -0.41 20.05
N SER A 53 0.03 0.83 19.77
CA SER A 53 -0.48 1.63 18.65
C SER A 53 0.65 2.51 18.10
N ALA A 54 0.93 2.38 16.80
CA ALA A 54 1.91 3.22 16.10
C ALA A 54 1.53 4.71 16.16
N ILE A 55 0.24 5.01 16.06
CA ILE A 55 -0.28 6.38 16.07
C ILE A 55 -0.11 7.01 17.45
N GLU A 56 -0.37 6.26 18.52
CA GLU A 56 -0.18 6.74 19.89
C GLU A 56 1.31 6.90 20.18
N ALA A 57 2.14 5.91 19.80
CA ALA A 57 3.59 6.00 19.95
C ALA A 57 4.19 7.21 19.22
N ALA A 58 3.72 7.52 18.00
CA ALA A 58 4.16 8.68 17.25
C ALA A 58 3.68 10.01 17.86
N ARG A 59 2.46 10.04 18.42
CA ARG A 59 1.90 11.22 19.08
C ARG A 59 2.63 11.55 20.38
N ASP A 60 2.98 10.52 21.13
CA ASP A 60 3.64 10.64 22.44
C ASP A 60 5.16 10.73 22.32
N ALA A 61 5.71 10.56 21.11
CA ALA A 61 7.14 10.69 20.85
C ALA A 61 7.62 12.12 21.20
N PRO A 62 8.72 12.25 21.97
CA PRO A 62 9.30 13.56 22.23
C PRO A 62 9.78 14.18 20.90
N PRO A 63 9.74 15.51 20.76
CA PRO A 63 10.35 16.17 19.62
C PRO A 63 11.84 15.81 19.56
N LEU A 64 12.37 15.68 18.33
CA LEU A 64 13.80 15.54 18.13
C LEU A 64 14.52 16.70 18.81
N SER A 65 15.54 16.37 19.61
CA SER A 65 16.36 17.38 20.27
C SER A 65 17.17 18.16 19.22
N ALA A 66 17.41 19.45 19.47
CA ALA A 66 18.07 20.33 18.49
C ALA A 66 19.53 19.94 18.18
N ASP A 67 20.15 19.14 19.05
CA ASP A 67 21.51 18.60 18.94
C ASP A 67 21.57 17.20 18.30
N VAL A 68 20.42 16.58 18.02
CA VAL A 68 20.34 15.27 17.37
C VAL A 68 20.08 15.45 15.87
N ASP A 69 20.95 14.88 15.05
CA ASP A 69 20.64 14.71 13.63
C ASP A 69 19.63 13.57 13.47
N GLY A 70 18.40 13.92 13.09
CA GLY A 70 17.33 12.94 12.87
C GLY A 70 17.66 11.92 11.77
N VAL A 71 18.53 12.27 10.83
CA VAL A 71 18.99 11.35 9.78
C VAL A 71 19.93 10.29 10.37
N ASP A 72 20.86 10.69 11.24
CA ASP A 72 21.76 9.74 11.90
C ASP A 72 20.98 8.81 12.82
N GLN A 73 20.06 9.34 13.61
CA GLN A 73 19.20 8.53 14.48
C GLN A 73 18.33 7.55 13.67
N LEU A 74 17.80 7.99 12.53
CA LEU A 74 17.06 7.11 11.61
C LEU A 74 17.98 6.01 11.06
N CYS A 75 19.18 6.35 10.59
CA CYS A 75 20.15 5.38 10.11
C CYS A 75 20.49 4.33 11.17
N GLU A 76 20.71 4.74 12.42
CA GLU A 76 20.98 3.82 13.53
C GLU A 76 19.81 2.87 13.82
N VAL A 77 18.58 3.39 13.82
CA VAL A 77 17.37 2.58 14.05
C VAL A 77 17.14 1.62 12.88
N LEU A 78 17.31 2.09 11.65
CA LEU A 78 17.22 1.27 10.45
C LEU A 78 18.26 0.15 10.47
N ASP A 79 19.53 0.48 10.74
CA ASP A 79 20.63 -0.49 10.78
C ASP A 79 20.40 -1.57 11.84
N ARG A 80 19.92 -1.17 13.01
CA ARG A 80 19.56 -2.12 14.08
C ARG A 80 18.39 -3.00 13.68
N SER A 81 17.36 -2.44 13.05
CA SER A 81 16.18 -3.19 12.60
C SER A 81 16.56 -4.20 11.52
N VAL A 82 17.28 -3.77 10.48
CA VAL A 82 17.77 -4.63 9.39
C VAL A 82 18.72 -5.70 9.93
N GLY A 83 19.66 -5.32 10.81
CA GLY A 83 20.58 -6.27 11.44
C GLY A 83 19.87 -7.38 12.22
N ALA A 84 18.77 -7.05 12.91
CA ALA A 84 17.94 -8.05 13.59
C ALA A 84 17.22 -9.00 12.61
N GLN A 85 16.84 -8.53 11.42
CA GLN A 85 16.22 -9.36 10.38
C GLN A 85 17.25 -10.16 9.56
N MET A 86 18.54 -9.83 9.63
CA MET A 86 19.61 -10.58 8.96
C MET A 86 20.02 -11.86 9.70
N VAL A 87 19.55 -12.08 10.93
CA VAL A 87 19.83 -13.30 11.70
C VAL A 87 19.03 -14.47 11.10
N SER A 88 19.72 -15.31 10.32
CA SER A 88 19.10 -16.43 9.59
C SER A 88 20.02 -17.65 9.52
N ASP A 89 19.47 -18.83 9.81
CA ASP A 89 20.17 -20.12 9.66
C ASP A 89 20.19 -20.64 8.21
N VAL A 90 19.53 -19.92 7.30
CA VAL A 90 19.38 -20.25 5.88
C VAL A 90 19.89 -19.11 5.00
N PRO A 91 20.24 -19.37 3.72
CA PRO A 91 20.69 -18.31 2.83
C PRO A 91 19.67 -17.17 2.73
N LEU A 92 20.16 -15.94 2.85
CA LEU A 92 19.39 -14.71 2.93
C LEU A 92 19.81 -13.74 1.82
N GLY A 93 18.85 -13.04 1.23
CA GLY A 93 19.06 -12.00 0.24
C GLY A 93 18.09 -10.84 0.42
N ALA A 94 17.92 -10.04 -0.62
CA ALA A 94 16.98 -8.93 -0.63
C ALA A 94 16.38 -8.68 -2.01
N PHE A 95 15.15 -8.20 -2.04
CA PHE A 95 14.57 -7.60 -3.24
C PHE A 95 15.13 -6.18 -3.39
N LEU A 96 15.60 -5.86 -4.58
CA LEU A 96 16.12 -4.55 -4.92
C LEU A 96 15.27 -3.95 -6.06
N SER A 97 14.91 -2.68 -5.91
CA SER A 97 14.26 -1.87 -6.95
C SER A 97 15.08 -0.61 -7.21
N GLY A 98 14.63 0.24 -8.14
CA GLY A 98 15.24 1.56 -8.35
C GLY A 98 14.92 2.58 -7.24
N GLY A 99 14.04 2.22 -6.29
CA GLY A 99 13.54 3.10 -5.23
C GLY A 99 14.47 3.24 -4.03
N ILE A 100 14.27 4.31 -3.25
CA ILE A 100 15.05 4.62 -2.06
C ILE A 100 14.84 3.60 -0.92
N ASP A 101 13.64 3.02 -0.81
CA ASP A 101 13.28 2.14 0.31
C ASP A 101 14.08 0.83 0.29
N SER A 102 14.00 0.10 -0.83
CA SER A 102 14.75 -1.15 -1.02
C SER A 102 16.26 -0.88 -1.03
N SER A 103 16.70 0.22 -1.65
CA SER A 103 18.10 0.64 -1.65
C SER A 103 18.63 0.90 -0.24
N SER A 104 17.83 1.49 0.64
CA SER A 104 18.21 1.77 2.03
C SER A 104 18.35 0.48 2.84
N VAL A 105 17.43 -0.47 2.67
CA VAL A 105 17.52 -1.80 3.29
C VAL A 105 18.78 -2.53 2.81
N VAL A 106 19.01 -2.59 1.49
CA VAL A 106 20.17 -3.28 0.92
C VAL A 106 21.49 -2.62 1.32
N ALA A 107 21.55 -1.28 1.35
CA ALA A 107 22.73 -0.57 1.83
C ALA A 107 23.04 -0.88 3.29
N SER A 108 22.00 -0.96 4.14
CA SER A 108 22.13 -1.37 5.54
C SER A 108 22.62 -2.82 5.67
N MET A 109 22.05 -3.74 4.89
CA MET A 109 22.50 -5.13 4.87
C MET A 109 23.96 -5.25 4.42
N GLN A 110 24.34 -4.52 3.38
CA GLN A 110 25.67 -4.59 2.80
C GLN A 110 26.74 -4.03 3.73
N ARG A 111 26.44 -2.98 4.51
CA ARG A 111 27.34 -2.47 5.57
C ARG A 111 27.62 -3.49 6.67
N GLN A 112 26.63 -4.33 6.98
CA GLN A 112 26.69 -5.29 8.09
C GLN A 112 27.15 -6.69 7.64
N SER A 113 27.24 -6.94 6.34
CA SER A 113 27.62 -8.23 5.77
C SER A 113 29.12 -8.33 5.47
N SER A 114 29.72 -9.47 5.80
CA SER A 114 31.11 -9.78 5.43
C SER A 114 31.27 -10.31 4.00
N VAL A 115 30.15 -10.58 3.31
CA VAL A 115 30.11 -11.05 1.92
C VAL A 115 29.14 -10.18 1.11
N PRO A 116 29.27 -10.12 -0.23
CA PRO A 116 28.30 -9.42 -1.07
C PRO A 116 26.88 -9.94 -0.82
N VAL A 117 25.96 -9.04 -0.46
CA VAL A 117 24.54 -9.36 -0.26
C VAL A 117 23.97 -9.84 -1.60
N ARG A 118 23.15 -10.89 -1.58
CA ARG A 118 22.44 -11.34 -2.78
C ARG A 118 21.22 -10.46 -3.00
N THR A 119 21.16 -9.79 -4.14
CA THR A 119 20.06 -8.89 -4.49
C THR A 119 19.34 -9.37 -5.74
N PHE A 120 18.02 -9.18 -5.77
CA PHE A 120 17.14 -9.75 -6.77
C PHE A 120 16.22 -8.66 -7.32
N THR A 121 16.19 -8.51 -8.63
CA THR A 121 15.32 -7.55 -9.33
C THR A 121 14.59 -8.26 -10.46
N ILE A 122 13.32 -7.91 -10.63
CA ILE A 122 12.59 -8.21 -11.85
C ILE A 122 12.61 -6.99 -12.76
N GLY A 123 12.96 -7.20 -14.02
CA GLY A 123 12.80 -6.22 -15.08
C GLY A 123 11.58 -6.54 -15.93
N PHE A 124 11.13 -5.57 -16.73
CA PHE A 124 10.01 -5.75 -17.66
C PHE A 124 10.46 -5.53 -19.10
N SER A 125 9.85 -6.22 -20.04
CA SER A 125 10.13 -6.03 -21.49
C SER A 125 9.76 -4.63 -21.99
N GLU A 126 8.82 -3.97 -21.32
CA GLU A 126 8.32 -2.64 -21.64
C GLU A 126 9.16 -1.56 -20.93
N PRO A 127 9.98 -0.76 -21.65
CA PRO A 127 10.92 0.19 -21.04
C PRO A 127 10.26 1.27 -20.18
N ALA A 128 8.97 1.54 -20.37
CA ALA A 128 8.22 2.52 -19.57
C ALA A 128 7.95 2.07 -18.13
N TYR A 129 8.11 0.77 -17.86
CA TYR A 129 7.84 0.15 -16.56
C TYR A 129 9.07 -0.57 -15.99
N ASP A 130 10.20 -0.52 -16.68
CA ASP A 130 11.42 -1.22 -16.29
C ASP A 130 12.36 -0.32 -15.49
N GLU A 131 12.61 -0.71 -14.24
CA GLU A 131 13.56 -0.05 -13.33
C GLU A 131 14.86 -0.85 -13.15
N SER A 132 15.03 -1.96 -13.89
CA SER A 132 16.16 -2.88 -13.74
C SER A 132 17.52 -2.19 -13.88
N ASP A 133 17.66 -1.26 -14.84
CA ASP A 133 18.87 -0.47 -15.04
C ASP A 133 19.25 0.38 -13.82
N HIS A 134 18.26 0.93 -13.10
CA HIS A 134 18.50 1.71 -11.89
C HIS A 134 18.90 0.80 -10.73
N ALA A 135 18.22 -0.33 -10.56
CA ALA A 135 18.56 -1.33 -9.56
C ALA A 135 19.98 -1.89 -9.77
N ALA A 136 20.38 -2.15 -11.03
CA ALA A 136 21.72 -2.60 -11.39
C ALA A 136 22.79 -1.56 -11.04
N GLN A 137 22.52 -0.27 -11.25
CA GLN A 137 23.42 0.81 -10.84
C GLN A 137 23.59 0.84 -9.31
N VAL A 138 22.49 0.75 -8.55
CA VAL A 138 22.53 0.68 -7.08
C VAL A 138 23.33 -0.53 -6.62
N ALA A 139 23.05 -1.70 -7.20
CA ALA A 139 23.76 -2.94 -6.89
C ALA A 139 25.28 -2.84 -7.13
N ASN A 140 25.68 -2.19 -8.22
CA ASN A 140 27.09 -1.96 -8.56
C ASN A 140 27.76 -0.99 -7.58
N VAL A 141 27.08 0.10 -7.20
CA VAL A 141 27.59 1.06 -6.19
C VAL A 141 27.77 0.39 -4.83
N LEU A 142 26.81 -0.45 -4.42
CA LEU A 142 26.86 -1.16 -3.14
C LEU A 142 27.78 -2.39 -3.16
N GLY A 143 28.15 -2.91 -4.34
CA GLY A 143 28.99 -4.10 -4.48
C GLY A 143 28.25 -5.40 -4.12
N THR A 144 26.95 -5.46 -4.42
CA THR A 144 26.11 -6.65 -4.15
C THR A 144 26.28 -7.73 -5.21
N ASN A 145 25.94 -8.98 -4.87
CA ASN A 145 25.81 -10.06 -5.85
C ASN A 145 24.39 -10.01 -6.45
N HIS A 146 24.26 -9.31 -7.57
CA HIS A 146 22.98 -8.98 -8.18
C HIS A 146 22.51 -10.03 -9.18
N THR A 147 21.21 -10.31 -9.19
CA THR A 147 20.55 -11.14 -10.19
C THR A 147 19.30 -10.42 -10.68
N ASP A 148 19.27 -10.15 -11.98
CA ASP A 148 18.16 -9.55 -12.70
C ASP A 148 17.49 -10.58 -13.61
N LEU A 149 16.17 -10.56 -13.67
CA LEU A 149 15.40 -11.40 -14.59
C LEU A 149 14.29 -10.57 -15.24
N VAL A 150 14.26 -10.60 -16.57
CA VAL A 150 13.22 -9.95 -17.35
C VAL A 150 11.98 -10.83 -17.36
N VAL A 151 10.88 -10.27 -16.88
CA VAL A 151 9.56 -10.88 -16.87
C VAL A 151 8.80 -10.44 -18.12
N SER A 152 8.24 -11.42 -18.84
CA SER A 152 7.34 -11.16 -19.97
C SER A 152 5.87 -11.06 -19.52
N PRO A 153 4.99 -10.42 -20.31
CA PRO A 153 3.55 -10.46 -20.10
C PRO A 153 3.01 -11.91 -20.02
N GLU A 154 3.58 -12.85 -20.75
CA GLU A 154 3.22 -14.26 -20.72
C GLU A 154 3.54 -14.90 -19.36
N ASP A 155 4.65 -14.52 -18.73
CA ASP A 155 5.01 -14.99 -17.39
C ASP A 155 4.04 -14.46 -16.34
N ALA A 156 3.67 -13.17 -16.45
CA ALA A 156 2.63 -12.55 -15.62
C ALA A 156 1.28 -13.27 -15.76
N MET A 157 0.87 -13.60 -16.98
CA MET A 157 -0.38 -14.35 -17.22
C MET A 157 -0.32 -15.77 -16.66
N ARG A 158 0.85 -16.42 -16.70
CA ARG A 158 1.03 -17.81 -16.24
C ARG A 158 0.88 -17.97 -14.74
N VAL A 159 1.15 -16.93 -13.94
CA VAL A 159 1.03 -17.01 -12.48
C VAL A 159 -0.40 -16.79 -11.97
N ILE A 160 -1.30 -16.20 -12.77
CA ILE A 160 -2.67 -15.87 -12.36
C ILE A 160 -3.41 -17.07 -11.73
N PRO A 161 -3.38 -18.29 -12.30
CA PRO A 161 -4.06 -19.45 -11.72
C PRO A 161 -3.53 -19.90 -10.35
N ASP A 162 -2.33 -19.45 -9.96
CA ASP A 162 -1.71 -19.78 -8.68
C ASP A 162 -1.93 -18.72 -7.60
N LEU A 163 -2.37 -17.51 -7.96
CA LEU A 163 -2.63 -16.44 -6.99
C LEU A 163 -3.60 -16.89 -5.88
N PRO A 164 -4.76 -17.54 -6.18
CA PRO A 164 -5.68 -17.97 -5.12
C PRO A 164 -5.15 -19.08 -4.20
N LYS A 165 -4.05 -19.73 -4.59
CA LYS A 165 -3.38 -20.76 -3.77
C LYS A 165 -2.23 -20.18 -2.94
N THR A 166 -1.75 -19.01 -3.33
CA THR A 166 -0.58 -18.35 -2.73
C THR A 166 -1.00 -17.45 -1.57
N TYR A 167 -2.16 -16.80 -1.70
CA TYR A 167 -2.65 -15.83 -0.73
C TYR A 167 -3.86 -16.39 0.04
N ASP A 168 -3.93 -16.10 1.34
CA ASP A 168 -4.93 -16.64 2.25
C ASP A 168 -6.35 -16.13 1.96
N GLU A 169 -6.47 -14.96 1.34
CA GLU A 169 -7.72 -14.30 0.97
C GLU A 169 -7.59 -13.55 -0.36
N PRO A 170 -8.70 -13.26 -1.06
CA PRO A 170 -8.64 -12.44 -2.26
C PRO A 170 -8.18 -11.02 -1.92
N PHE A 171 -7.13 -10.58 -2.60
CA PHE A 171 -6.66 -9.19 -2.61
C PHE A 171 -6.24 -8.83 -4.04
N ALA A 172 -6.67 -7.66 -4.49
CA ALA A 172 -6.58 -7.21 -5.88
C ALA A 172 -5.54 -6.09 -6.03
N ASP A 173 -4.39 -6.24 -5.36
CA ASP A 173 -3.22 -5.43 -5.63
C ASP A 173 -2.52 -5.95 -6.89
N SER A 174 -2.19 -5.04 -7.82
CA SER A 174 -1.37 -5.34 -8.99
C SER A 174 0.03 -5.86 -8.65
N SER A 175 0.56 -5.48 -7.48
CA SER A 175 1.89 -5.89 -7.00
C SER A 175 1.98 -7.40 -6.71
N GLN A 176 0.86 -8.11 -6.58
CA GLN A 176 0.86 -9.54 -6.26
C GLN A 176 1.56 -10.41 -7.32
N ILE A 177 1.42 -10.03 -8.60
CA ILE A 177 2.04 -10.74 -9.72
C ILE A 177 3.57 -10.59 -9.68
N PRO A 178 4.13 -9.36 -9.71
CA PRO A 178 5.57 -9.17 -9.63
C PRO A 178 6.16 -9.73 -8.34
N THR A 179 5.49 -9.56 -7.19
CA THR A 179 5.93 -10.10 -5.90
C THR A 179 6.02 -11.63 -5.91
N LEU A 180 5.04 -12.33 -6.49
CA LEU A 180 5.10 -13.78 -6.61
C LEU A 180 6.21 -14.23 -7.57
N LEU A 181 6.39 -13.53 -8.70
CA LEU A 181 7.43 -13.84 -9.67
C LEU A 181 8.84 -13.66 -9.10
N VAL A 182 9.12 -12.51 -8.47
CA VAL A 182 10.42 -12.27 -7.82
C VAL A 182 10.65 -13.28 -6.70
N SER A 183 9.62 -13.63 -5.92
CA SER A 183 9.73 -14.62 -4.85
C SER A 183 10.08 -16.02 -5.38
N ARG A 184 9.46 -16.46 -6.48
CA ARG A 184 9.76 -17.76 -7.11
C ARG A 184 11.20 -17.83 -7.62
N MET A 185 11.64 -16.77 -8.28
CA MET A 185 13.00 -16.62 -8.75
C MET A 185 14.00 -16.64 -7.59
N THR A 186 13.78 -15.79 -6.59
CA THR A 186 14.66 -15.66 -5.43
C THR A 186 14.78 -16.97 -4.66
N ARG A 187 13.73 -17.79 -4.66
CA ARG A 187 13.72 -19.11 -3.99
C ARG A 187 14.79 -20.08 -4.50
N ASP A 188 15.20 -19.97 -5.76
CA ASP A 188 16.25 -20.81 -6.34
C ASP A 188 17.64 -20.50 -5.77
N HIS A 189 17.79 -19.33 -5.12
CA HIS A 189 19.07 -18.84 -4.61
C HIS A 189 19.10 -18.68 -3.09
N VAL A 190 18.01 -18.23 -2.49
CA VAL A 190 17.90 -17.95 -1.05
C VAL A 190 16.56 -18.40 -0.49
N THR A 191 16.52 -18.66 0.82
CA THR A 191 15.29 -19.08 1.50
C THR A 191 14.53 -17.89 2.08
N VAL A 192 15.25 -16.82 2.43
CA VAL A 192 14.70 -15.58 3.01
C VAL A 192 15.16 -14.40 2.18
N ALA A 193 14.27 -13.43 1.98
CA ALA A 193 14.59 -12.15 1.36
C ALA A 193 13.98 -10.99 2.16
N LEU A 194 14.75 -9.93 2.37
CA LEU A 194 14.23 -8.66 2.90
C LEU A 194 13.72 -7.78 1.76
N SER A 195 12.69 -6.99 2.02
CA SER A 195 12.15 -6.00 1.09
C SER A 195 12.18 -4.60 1.73
N GLY A 196 12.03 -3.56 0.90
CA GLY A 196 11.78 -2.19 1.35
C GLY A 196 10.30 -1.87 1.53
N ASP A 197 9.43 -2.88 1.65
CA ASP A 197 7.99 -2.68 1.71
C ASP A 197 7.59 -1.95 3.02
N GLY A 198 6.62 -1.05 2.95
CA GLY A 198 6.20 -0.20 4.07
C GLY A 198 6.92 1.15 4.20
N GLY A 199 7.93 1.43 3.36
CA GLY A 199 8.67 2.70 3.40
C GLY A 199 7.79 3.92 3.08
N ASP A 200 7.01 3.82 2.01
CA ASP A 200 6.04 4.85 1.61
C ASP A 200 5.01 5.18 2.70
N GLU A 201 4.51 4.18 3.45
CA GLU A 201 3.57 4.37 4.55
C GLU A 201 4.20 5.08 5.74
N LEU A 202 5.43 4.70 6.10
CA LEU A 202 6.14 5.27 7.25
C LEU A 202 6.61 6.71 7.00
N PHE A 203 7.05 7.01 5.77
CA PHE A 203 7.65 8.30 5.42
C PHE A 203 6.78 9.20 4.54
N GLY A 204 5.57 8.76 4.20
CA GLY A 204 4.63 9.57 3.43
C GLY A 204 5.00 9.67 1.94
N GLY A 205 5.61 8.63 1.37
CA GLY A 205 6.13 8.64 0.00
C GLY A 205 5.05 8.61 -1.10
N TYR A 206 3.81 8.21 -0.77
CA TYR A 206 2.72 8.29 -1.74
C TYR A 206 2.22 9.73 -1.97
N ASP A 207 2.18 10.15 -3.25
CA ASP A 207 1.59 11.42 -3.71
C ASP A 207 0.19 11.69 -3.15
N ARG A 208 -0.59 10.62 -2.88
CA ARG A 208 -1.95 10.73 -2.35
C ARG A 208 -2.00 11.44 -1.00
N TYR A 209 -0.96 11.32 -0.16
CA TYR A 209 -0.94 12.04 1.13
C TYR A 209 -0.91 13.55 0.93
N GLN A 210 -0.10 14.02 -0.02
CA GLN A 210 -0.06 15.44 -0.41
C GLN A 210 -1.37 15.89 -1.06
N GLN A 211 -2.00 15.01 -1.86
CA GLN A 211 -3.31 15.29 -2.45
C GLN A 211 -4.40 15.44 -1.38
N VAL A 212 -4.42 14.57 -0.36
CA VAL A 212 -5.35 14.70 0.78
C VAL A 212 -5.14 16.03 1.49
N GLU A 213 -3.91 16.41 1.79
CA GLU A 213 -3.63 17.67 2.48
C GLU A 213 -4.08 18.89 1.66
N ARG A 214 -3.83 18.87 0.34
CA ARG A 214 -4.28 19.93 -0.57
C ARG A 214 -5.80 20.01 -0.64
N LEU A 215 -6.47 18.86 -0.76
CA LEU A 215 -7.93 18.79 -0.80
C LEU A 215 -8.54 19.27 0.52
N GLU A 216 -7.97 18.87 1.66
CA GLU A 216 -8.35 19.36 2.98
C GLU A 216 -8.23 20.88 3.09
N ARG A 217 -7.12 21.45 2.61
CA ARG A 217 -6.90 22.91 2.63
C ARG A 217 -7.94 23.65 1.79
N ILE A 218 -8.25 23.16 0.60
CA ILE A 218 -9.30 23.74 -0.27
C ILE A 218 -10.67 23.58 0.38
N ARG A 219 -10.96 22.40 0.94
CA ARG A 219 -12.22 22.07 1.60
C ARG A 219 -12.50 23.01 2.78
N ARG A 220 -11.47 23.33 3.58
CA ARG A 220 -11.57 24.26 4.72
C ARG A 220 -11.86 25.71 4.33
N LEU A 221 -11.75 26.08 3.05
CA LEU A 221 -12.19 27.41 2.57
C LEU A 221 -13.72 27.56 2.60
N LEU A 222 -14.46 26.45 2.59
CA LEU A 222 -15.92 26.44 2.67
C LEU A 222 -16.37 26.06 4.10
N PRO A 223 -17.29 26.81 4.72
CA PRO A 223 -17.85 26.44 6.01
C PRO A 223 -18.59 25.10 5.92
N SER A 224 -18.62 24.33 7.01
CA SER A 224 -19.15 22.96 7.05
C SER A 224 -20.58 22.83 6.49
N ILE A 225 -21.45 23.81 6.74
CA ILE A 225 -22.81 23.83 6.20
C ILE A 225 -22.79 23.98 4.68
N GLY A 226 -21.95 24.88 4.15
CA GLY A 226 -21.80 25.09 2.71
C GLY A 226 -21.29 23.85 2.01
N ARG A 227 -20.34 23.13 2.63
CA ARG A 227 -19.84 21.85 2.11
C ARG A 227 -20.93 20.79 2.04
N TRP A 228 -21.71 20.64 3.12
CA TRP A 228 -22.79 19.64 3.17
C TRP A 228 -23.90 19.95 2.15
N LEU A 229 -24.29 21.23 2.01
CA LEU A 229 -25.27 21.65 1.02
C LEU A 229 -24.77 21.40 -0.41
N LEU A 230 -23.54 21.81 -0.73
CA LEU A 230 -22.95 21.60 -2.06
C LEU A 230 -22.79 20.11 -2.36
N GLY A 231 -22.29 19.33 -1.41
CA GLY A 231 -22.16 17.88 -1.55
C GLY A 231 -23.52 17.19 -1.76
N GLY A 232 -24.54 17.57 -0.99
CA GLY A 232 -25.89 17.06 -1.15
C GLY A 232 -26.52 17.44 -2.50
N VAL A 233 -26.25 18.63 -3.02
CA VAL A 233 -26.69 19.05 -4.36
C VAL A 233 -25.96 18.26 -5.44
N LEU A 234 -24.65 18.07 -5.32
CA LEU A 234 -23.84 17.35 -6.31
C LEU A 234 -24.11 15.84 -6.33
N GLY A 235 -24.41 15.25 -5.17
CA GLY A 235 -24.67 13.81 -5.03
C GLY A 235 -26.10 13.38 -5.33
N ARG A 236 -27.02 14.32 -5.62
CA ARG A 236 -28.44 14.04 -5.90
C ARG A 236 -28.73 13.52 -7.32
N PRO A 237 -28.18 14.12 -8.39
CA PRO A 237 -28.39 13.62 -9.75
C PRO A 237 -27.77 12.24 -9.91
N SER A 238 -28.37 11.38 -10.74
CA SER A 238 -27.75 10.09 -11.08
C SER A 238 -26.48 10.28 -11.91
N VAL A 239 -25.65 9.23 -11.97
CA VAL A 239 -24.46 9.17 -12.82
C VAL A 239 -24.81 9.48 -14.27
N GLU A 240 -25.90 8.90 -14.81
CA GLU A 240 -26.32 9.11 -16.20
C GLU A 240 -26.74 10.56 -16.45
N THR A 241 -27.37 11.20 -15.46
CA THR A 241 -27.77 12.61 -15.55
C THR A 241 -26.54 13.51 -15.66
N TRP A 242 -25.53 13.26 -14.84
CA TRP A 242 -24.27 13.99 -14.88
C TRP A 242 -23.50 13.74 -16.18
N ASP A 243 -23.51 12.53 -16.70
CA ASP A 243 -22.85 12.20 -17.97
C ASP A 243 -23.55 12.86 -19.15
N HIS A 244 -24.88 12.94 -19.14
CA HIS A 244 -25.62 13.68 -20.15
C HIS A 244 -25.32 15.19 -20.10
N LEU A 245 -25.31 15.79 -18.90
CA LEU A 245 -24.91 17.19 -18.69
C LEU A 245 -23.46 17.44 -19.12
N GLY A 246 -22.53 16.54 -18.78
CA GLY A 246 -21.12 16.62 -19.17
C GLY A 246 -20.92 16.56 -20.68
N SER A 247 -21.70 15.72 -21.37
CA SER A 247 -21.63 15.56 -22.83
C SER A 247 -22.10 16.79 -23.60
N THR A 248 -23.02 17.58 -23.02
CA THR A 248 -23.64 18.77 -23.65
C THR A 248 -22.85 20.07 -23.41
N LEU A 249 -21.91 20.09 -22.45
CA LEU A 249 -21.07 21.25 -22.20
C LEU A 249 -20.08 21.51 -23.36
N PRO A 250 -19.72 22.79 -23.64
CA PRO A 250 -18.72 23.13 -24.66
C PRO A 250 -17.36 22.48 -24.41
N ARG A 251 -16.66 22.07 -25.48
CA ARG A 251 -15.31 21.43 -25.42
C ARG A 251 -14.25 22.29 -24.72
N ARG A 252 -14.46 23.60 -24.64
CA ARG A 252 -13.59 24.54 -23.94
C ARG A 252 -13.68 24.45 -22.41
N LEU A 253 -14.78 23.92 -21.88
CA LEU A 253 -15.02 23.80 -20.44
C LEU A 253 -14.75 22.39 -19.90
N VAL A 254 -14.94 21.36 -20.74
CA VAL A 254 -14.69 19.94 -20.37
C VAL A 254 -13.91 19.22 -21.48
N PRO A 255 -12.62 18.91 -21.25
CA PRO A 255 -11.77 18.11 -22.14
C PRO A 255 -12.42 16.77 -22.54
N SER A 256 -12.16 16.30 -23.76
CA SER A 256 -12.82 15.11 -24.34
C SER A 256 -12.68 13.84 -23.51
N GLY A 257 -11.52 13.59 -22.91
CA GLY A 257 -11.28 12.43 -22.02
C GLY A 257 -12.01 12.50 -20.67
N LEU A 258 -12.58 13.65 -20.30
CA LEU A 258 -13.27 13.85 -19.03
C LEU A 258 -14.81 13.77 -19.15
N ARG A 259 -15.36 13.55 -20.35
CA ARG A 259 -16.81 13.61 -20.65
C ARG A 259 -17.58 12.32 -20.40
N HIS A 260 -16.90 11.17 -20.32
CA HIS A 260 -17.52 9.85 -20.17
C HIS A 260 -17.45 9.28 -18.75
N ARG A 261 -16.96 10.08 -17.79
CA ARG A 261 -16.88 9.72 -16.36
C ARG A 261 -17.24 10.90 -15.46
N THR A 262 -18.09 11.79 -15.96
CA THR A 262 -18.49 13.01 -15.26
C THR A 262 -19.31 12.68 -14.02
N GLY A 263 -20.23 11.71 -14.11
CA GLY A 263 -21.09 11.30 -13.01
C GLY A 263 -20.33 10.75 -11.81
N HIS A 264 -19.54 9.71 -12.00
CA HIS A 264 -18.73 9.12 -10.93
C HIS A 264 -17.80 10.14 -10.25
N ARG A 265 -17.26 11.09 -11.03
CA ARG A 265 -16.46 12.18 -10.46
C ARG A 265 -17.26 13.18 -9.66
N MET A 266 -18.47 13.54 -10.08
CA MET A 266 -19.33 14.43 -9.30
C MET A 266 -19.75 13.78 -7.98
N HIS A 267 -20.05 12.48 -7.97
CA HIS A 267 -20.30 11.73 -6.73
C HIS A 267 -19.04 11.64 -5.85
N LYS A 268 -17.86 11.43 -6.44
CA LYS A 268 -16.59 11.46 -5.70
C LYS A 268 -16.34 12.83 -5.07
N VAL A 269 -16.56 13.92 -5.80
CA VAL A 269 -16.45 15.30 -5.28
C VAL A 269 -17.48 15.56 -4.18
N ALA A 270 -18.72 15.11 -4.36
CA ALA A 270 -19.77 15.23 -3.35
C ALA A 270 -19.34 14.59 -2.02
N ARG A 271 -18.81 13.35 -2.07
CA ARG A 271 -18.29 12.64 -0.89
C ARG A 271 -17.12 13.36 -0.24
N LEU A 272 -16.15 13.82 -1.04
CA LEU A 272 -15.00 14.58 -0.54
C LEU A 272 -15.44 15.85 0.20
N LEU A 273 -16.49 16.53 -0.29
CA LEU A 273 -17.04 17.71 0.39
C LEU A 273 -17.70 17.35 1.73
N THR A 274 -18.45 16.24 1.77
CA THR A 274 -19.22 15.79 2.94
C THR A 274 -18.44 14.98 3.97
N ALA A 275 -17.20 14.57 3.67
CA ALA A 275 -16.31 13.87 4.61
C ALA A 275 -16.25 14.59 5.98
N ALA A 276 -16.03 13.88 7.09
CA ALA A 276 -15.89 14.55 8.38
C ALA A 276 -14.46 15.13 8.51
N ASP A 277 -13.45 14.31 8.23
CA ASP A 277 -12.05 14.59 8.51
C ASP A 277 -11.10 14.08 7.40
N ALA A 278 -9.79 14.15 7.65
CA ALA A 278 -8.78 13.71 6.70
C ALA A 278 -8.79 12.20 6.43
N PRO A 279 -8.97 11.30 7.42
CA PRO A 279 -9.22 9.88 7.19
C PRO A 279 -10.40 9.61 6.24
N ASP A 280 -11.55 10.28 6.43
CA ASP A 280 -12.71 10.13 5.54
C ASP A 280 -12.41 10.59 4.10
N VAL A 281 -11.63 11.67 3.95
CA VAL A 281 -11.15 12.14 2.65
C VAL A 281 -10.24 11.11 2.00
N TYR A 282 -9.30 10.54 2.76
CA TYR A 282 -8.40 9.48 2.27
C TYR A 282 -9.20 8.25 1.85
N ALA A 283 -10.14 7.79 2.68
CA ALA A 283 -11.05 6.68 2.37
C ALA A 283 -11.83 6.92 1.06
N SER A 284 -12.36 8.13 0.87
CA SER A 284 -13.07 8.53 -0.34
C SER A 284 -12.18 8.56 -1.60
N LEU A 285 -10.86 8.76 -1.44
CA LEU A 285 -9.90 8.68 -2.54
C LEU A 285 -9.54 7.23 -2.88
N MET A 286 -9.40 6.38 -1.85
CA MET A 286 -8.95 4.99 -1.93
C MET A 286 -10.01 4.02 -2.44
N SER A 287 -11.30 4.28 -2.16
CA SER A 287 -12.37 3.37 -2.56
C SER A 287 -12.43 3.22 -4.10
N VAL A 288 -12.34 1.98 -4.59
CA VAL A 288 -12.54 1.60 -6.00
C VAL A 288 -14.03 1.55 -6.28
N GLU A 289 -14.71 2.68 -6.15
CA GLU A 289 -16.05 2.81 -6.70
C GLU A 289 -15.92 3.22 -8.16
N ASN A 290 -16.24 2.27 -9.04
CA ASN A 290 -16.45 2.54 -10.45
C ASN A 290 -17.62 3.48 -10.65
#